data_AF-A0A356QQU2-F1
#
_entry.id   AF-A0A356QQU2-F1
#
_cell.length_a   1.000
_cell.length_b   1.000
_cell.length_c   1.000
_cell.angle_alpha   90.00
_cell.angle_beta   90.00
_cell.angle_gamma   90.00
#
_symmetry.space_group_name_H-M   'P 1'
#
loop_
_entity.id
_entity.type
_entity.pdbx_description
1 polymer ?
#
loop_
_entity_poly.entity_id
_entity_poly.type
_entity_poly.pdbx_seq_one_letter_code
_entity_poly.pdbx_strand_id
1 'polypeptide(L)'
;LLFWFLLIALLPCGILTAITARLANRALEASIQERLVQIASARSTQLESYAAERVRDGTTLSIAPTVVTAMSQLSSVGLSESNPTVLEEEATAYAPYLRDVATSRGYESLLLIHVDGTVLYSSTDQLKPGAKLTSESLGTTELAKSFDRSRTLLQSEMCQFAPFGKSGKPTAFVTSPIFQREKVVGVLALQLPIDRVWQILTDTTGLGATGEILTAERIDNTARITTPLRHRSDAAYELTIPLTVEKAVAARHASSGNRGYAVFPDYRQGG
;
A
#
# COMPACT_ATOMS: atom_id res chain seq x y z
N LEU A 1 -12.73 -71.80 -9.92
CA LEU A 1 -11.91 -71.56 -8.72
C LEU A 1 -10.93 -70.40 -8.90
N LEU A 2 -10.05 -70.43 -9.92
CA LEU A 2 -9.03 -69.38 -10.17
C LEU A 2 -9.59 -67.95 -10.30
N PHE A 3 -10.71 -67.77 -11.01
CA PHE A 3 -11.39 -66.48 -11.15
C PHE A 3 -11.84 -65.88 -9.80
N TRP A 4 -12.42 -66.69 -8.93
CA TRP A 4 -12.90 -66.24 -7.61
C TRP A 4 -11.74 -65.86 -6.68
N PHE A 5 -10.61 -66.59 -6.73
CA PHE A 5 -9.40 -66.22 -6.00
C PHE A 5 -8.80 -64.88 -6.48
N LEU A 6 -8.77 -64.64 -7.79
CA LEU A 6 -8.33 -63.37 -8.35
C LEU A 6 -9.24 -62.21 -7.90
N LEU A 7 -10.55 -62.43 -7.90
CA LEU A 7 -11.54 -61.43 -7.53
C LEU A 7 -11.43 -61.05 -6.04
N ILE A 8 -11.21 -62.04 -5.17
CA ILE A 8 -11.03 -61.83 -3.72
C ILE A 8 -9.72 -61.09 -3.41
N ALA A 9 -8.66 -61.23 -4.22
CA ALA A 9 -7.41 -60.52 -4.02
C ALA A 9 -7.39 -59.11 -4.65
N LEU A 10 -7.97 -58.95 -5.84
CA LEU A 10 -7.92 -57.70 -6.60
C LEU A 10 -8.87 -56.63 -6.05
N LEU A 11 -10.06 -57.05 -5.59
CA LEU A 11 -11.11 -56.14 -5.15
C LEU A 11 -10.71 -55.35 -3.89
N PRO A 12 -10.17 -55.99 -2.82
CA PRO A 12 -9.67 -55.25 -1.64
C PRO A 12 -8.47 -54.35 -1.96
N CYS A 13 -7.58 -54.77 -2.85
CA CYS A 13 -6.43 -53.96 -3.27
C CYS A 13 -6.87 -52.71 -4.05
N GLY A 14 -7.84 -52.84 -4.96
CA GLY A 14 -8.43 -51.73 -5.67
C GLY A 14 -9.15 -50.74 -4.74
N ILE A 15 -9.91 -51.26 -3.77
CA ILE A 15 -10.56 -50.43 -2.75
C ILE A 15 -9.52 -49.69 -1.90
N LEU A 16 -8.50 -50.40 -1.41
CA LEU A 16 -7.43 -49.81 -0.60
C LEU A 16 -6.72 -48.70 -1.37
N THR A 17 -6.37 -48.95 -2.63
CA THR A 17 -5.73 -47.97 -3.52
C THR A 17 -6.62 -46.75 -3.75
N ALA A 18 -7.92 -46.95 -3.97
CA ALA A 18 -8.86 -45.84 -4.13
C ALA A 18 -9.01 -45.02 -2.85
N ILE A 19 -9.02 -45.67 -1.68
CA ILE A 19 -9.09 -44.99 -0.38
C ILE A 19 -7.80 -44.20 -0.12
N THR A 20 -6.63 -44.82 -0.30
CA THR A 20 -5.33 -44.15 -0.07
C THR A 20 -5.14 -42.99 -1.03
N ALA A 21 -5.50 -43.13 -2.31
CA ALA A 21 -5.45 -42.03 -3.27
C ALA A 21 -6.37 -40.86 -2.86
N ARG A 22 -7.58 -41.15 -2.38
CA ARG A 22 -8.50 -40.11 -1.88
C ARG A 22 -7.98 -39.41 -0.62
N LEU A 23 -7.40 -40.18 0.32
CA LEU A 23 -6.78 -39.60 1.52
C LEU A 23 -5.58 -38.73 1.16
N ALA A 24 -4.69 -39.22 0.28
CA ALA A 24 -3.52 -38.49 -0.18
C ALA A 24 -3.91 -37.18 -0.86
N ASN A 25 -4.93 -37.20 -1.74
CA ASN A 25 -5.42 -35.98 -2.40
C ASN A 25 -5.98 -34.97 -1.39
N ARG A 26 -6.79 -35.40 -0.43
CA ARG A 26 -7.33 -34.51 0.62
C ARG A 26 -6.24 -33.92 1.50
N ALA A 27 -5.25 -34.73 1.88
CA ALA A 27 -4.13 -34.26 2.70
C ALA A 27 -3.25 -33.26 1.92
N LEU A 28 -3.03 -33.50 0.63
CA LEU A 28 -2.29 -32.59 -0.24
C LEU A 28 -3.04 -31.26 -0.42
N GLU A 29 -4.35 -31.30 -0.65
CA GLU A 29 -5.19 -30.11 -0.78
C GLU A 29 -5.16 -29.26 0.51
N ALA A 30 -5.36 -29.90 1.67
CA ALA A 30 -5.27 -29.22 2.96
C ALA A 30 -3.89 -28.59 3.19
N SER A 31 -2.81 -29.32 2.85
CA SER A 31 -1.43 -28.83 2.97
C SER A 31 -1.16 -27.62 2.06
N ILE A 32 -1.70 -27.60 0.84
CA ILE A 32 -1.58 -26.47 -0.08
C ILE A 32 -2.34 -25.26 0.46
N GLN A 33 -3.57 -25.45 0.94
CA GLN A 33 -4.38 -24.36 1.50
C GLN A 33 -3.70 -23.72 2.70
N GLU A 34 -3.20 -24.54 3.63
CA GLU A 34 -2.46 -24.05 4.80
C GLU A 34 -1.23 -23.24 4.37
N ARG A 35 -0.43 -23.73 3.41
CA ARG A 35 0.72 -23.01 2.88
C ARG A 35 0.34 -21.66 2.27
N LEU A 36 -0.73 -21.59 1.48
CA LEU A 36 -1.18 -20.34 0.87
C LEU A 36 -1.63 -19.32 1.92
N VAL A 37 -2.35 -19.77 2.97
CA VAL A 37 -2.73 -18.91 4.09
C VAL A 37 -1.49 -18.39 4.83
N GLN A 38 -0.50 -19.24 5.08
CA GLN A 38 0.76 -18.83 5.72
C GLN A 38 1.52 -17.80 4.85
N ILE A 39 1.57 -18.00 3.54
CA ILE A 39 2.20 -17.03 2.63
C ILE A 39 1.43 -15.70 2.63
N ALA A 40 0.10 -15.73 2.51
CA ALA A 40 -0.72 -14.53 2.56
C ALA A 40 -0.56 -13.78 3.89
N SER A 41 -0.55 -14.50 5.01
CA SER A 41 -0.30 -13.93 6.33
C SER A 41 1.10 -13.33 6.43
N ALA A 42 2.13 -14.02 5.92
CA ALA A 42 3.50 -13.52 5.91
C ALA A 42 3.62 -12.24 5.07
N ARG A 43 2.95 -12.15 3.91
CA ARG A 43 2.90 -10.92 3.11
C ARG A 43 2.18 -9.78 3.82
N SER A 44 1.06 -10.06 4.51
CA SER A 44 0.37 -9.07 5.34
C SER A 44 1.30 -8.51 6.41
N THR A 45 1.98 -9.39 7.17
CA THR A 45 2.94 -8.98 8.19
C THR A 45 4.10 -8.16 7.60
N GLN A 46 4.58 -8.52 6.41
CA GLN A 46 5.64 -7.78 5.72
C GLN A 46 5.18 -6.36 5.32
N LEU A 47 3.93 -6.22 4.84
CA LEU A 47 3.34 -4.91 4.52
C LEU A 47 3.08 -4.07 5.77
N GLU A 48 2.57 -4.67 6.84
CA GLU A 48 2.37 -4.01 8.14
C GLU A 48 3.71 -3.52 8.71
N SER A 49 4.75 -4.35 8.62
CA SER A 49 6.10 -4.00 9.06
C SER A 49 6.67 -2.85 8.22
N TYR A 50 6.50 -2.90 6.90
CA TYR A 50 6.90 -1.84 5.99
C TYR A 50 6.18 -0.52 6.34
N ALA A 51 4.87 -0.53 6.51
CA ALA A 51 4.10 0.66 6.89
C ALA A 51 4.57 1.24 8.23
N ALA A 52 4.77 0.39 9.24
CA ALA A 52 5.26 0.82 10.54
C ALA A 52 6.68 1.42 10.47
N GLU A 53 7.55 0.88 9.62
CA GLU A 53 8.88 1.43 9.35
C GLU A 53 8.79 2.83 8.74
N ARG A 54 7.91 3.04 7.75
CA ARG A 54 7.73 4.35 7.09
C ARG A 54 7.20 5.41 8.07
N VAL A 55 6.27 5.04 8.96
CA VAL A 55 5.78 5.94 10.02
C VAL A 55 6.89 6.33 11.02
N ARG A 56 7.75 5.37 11.40
CA ARG A 56 8.91 5.64 12.27
C ARG A 56 9.95 6.54 11.60
N ASP A 57 10.21 6.32 10.31
CA ASP A 57 11.09 7.16 9.51
C ASP A 57 10.58 8.60 9.47
N GLY A 58 9.29 8.81 9.18
CA GLY A 58 8.66 10.13 9.16
C GLY A 58 8.79 10.85 10.50
N THR A 59 8.54 10.12 11.61
CA THR A 59 8.73 10.63 12.98
C THR A 59 10.16 11.04 13.26
N THR A 60 11.14 10.24 12.83
CA THR A 60 12.56 10.52 13.05
C THR A 60 13.02 11.74 12.23
N LEU A 61 12.52 11.86 11.01
CA LEU A 61 12.85 12.98 10.13
C LEU A 61 12.18 14.29 10.54
N SER A 62 10.95 14.25 11.06
CA SER A 62 10.23 15.48 11.46
C SER A 62 10.89 16.19 12.64
N ILE A 63 11.66 15.47 13.47
CA ILE A 63 12.42 16.02 14.59
C ILE A 63 13.90 16.31 14.23
N ALA A 64 14.34 16.02 13.01
CA ALA A 64 15.73 16.25 12.60
C ALA A 64 16.03 17.77 12.63
N PRO A 65 17.17 18.21 13.21
CA PRO A 65 17.47 19.63 13.37
C PRO A 65 17.41 20.43 12.07
N THR A 66 17.90 19.84 10.96
CA THR A 66 17.87 20.47 9.64
C THR A 66 16.44 20.66 9.12
N VAL A 67 15.56 19.67 9.34
CA VAL A 67 14.13 19.76 8.94
C VAL A 67 13.40 20.81 9.78
N VAL A 68 13.62 20.83 11.10
CA VAL A 68 13.03 21.83 12.00
C VAL A 68 13.51 23.24 11.65
N THR A 69 14.80 23.40 11.35
CA THR A 69 15.39 24.70 10.97
C THR A 69 14.86 25.18 9.62
N ALA A 70 14.84 24.30 8.61
CA ALA A 70 14.26 24.59 7.30
C ALA A 70 12.79 25.02 7.43
N MET A 71 12.01 24.27 8.21
CA MET A 71 10.61 24.57 8.48
C MET A 71 10.45 25.94 9.13
N SER A 72 11.24 26.25 10.16
CA SER A 72 11.17 27.52 10.87
C SER A 72 11.53 28.72 9.97
N GLN A 73 12.55 28.59 9.12
CA GLN A 73 12.96 29.67 8.22
C GLN A 73 11.95 29.88 7.10
N LEU A 74 11.54 28.81 6.41
CA LEU A 74 10.55 28.89 5.34
C LEU A 74 9.19 29.41 5.84
N SER A 75 8.80 29.08 7.07
CA SER A 75 7.55 29.59 7.66
C SER A 75 7.57 31.10 7.85
N SER A 76 8.73 31.68 8.22
CA SER A 76 8.86 33.12 8.39
C SER A 76 8.65 33.89 7.07
N VAL A 77 9.09 33.29 5.96
CA VAL A 77 8.94 33.84 4.60
C VAL A 77 7.52 33.61 4.07
N GLY A 78 6.99 32.39 4.18
CA GLY A 78 5.66 32.04 3.64
C GLY A 78 4.49 32.79 4.28
N LEU A 79 4.66 33.28 5.52
CA LEU A 79 3.70 34.14 6.21
C LEU A 79 3.72 35.60 5.72
N SER A 80 4.85 36.06 5.17
CA SER A 80 5.02 37.43 4.67
C SER A 80 4.74 37.54 3.17
N GLU A 81 5.16 36.53 2.40
CA GLU A 81 5.01 36.50 0.94
C GLU A 81 4.80 35.05 0.47
N SER A 82 3.56 34.67 0.14
CA SER A 82 3.25 33.33 -0.39
C SER A 82 3.62 33.16 -1.88
N ASN A 83 4.58 33.95 -2.37
CA ASN A 83 5.07 33.90 -3.75
C ASN A 83 5.91 32.62 -3.93
N PRO A 84 5.52 31.70 -4.84
CA PRO A 84 6.22 30.44 -5.04
C PRO A 84 7.71 30.62 -5.35
N THR A 85 8.09 31.66 -6.11
CA THR A 85 9.49 31.90 -6.49
C THR A 85 10.36 32.26 -5.28
N VAL A 86 9.83 33.04 -4.34
CA VAL A 86 10.54 33.44 -3.12
C VAL A 86 10.71 32.24 -2.19
N LEU A 87 9.67 31.41 -2.06
CA LEU A 87 9.75 30.16 -1.28
C LEU A 87 10.77 29.17 -1.86
N GLU A 88 10.83 29.04 -3.19
CA GLU A 88 11.81 28.20 -3.87
C GLU A 88 13.24 28.72 -3.68
N GLU A 89 13.44 30.04 -3.80
CA GLU A 89 14.74 30.67 -3.58
C GLU A 89 15.25 30.42 -2.15
N GLU A 90 14.42 30.69 -1.14
CA GLU A 90 14.78 30.48 0.27
C GLU A 90 15.04 29.00 0.59
N ALA A 91 14.31 28.08 -0.07
CA ALA A 91 14.52 26.65 0.12
C ALA A 91 15.81 26.12 -0.49
N THR A 92 16.50 26.89 -1.36
CA THR A 92 17.69 26.45 -2.10
C THR A 92 18.79 25.93 -1.17
N ALA A 93 18.98 26.56 0.00
CA ALA A 93 20.00 26.14 0.97
C ALA A 93 19.72 24.74 1.57
N TYR A 94 18.45 24.35 1.68
CA TYR A 94 18.01 23.09 2.27
C TYR A 94 17.69 22.00 1.26
N ALA A 95 17.39 22.40 0.01
CA ALA A 95 16.93 21.51 -1.03
C ALA A 95 17.85 20.29 -1.30
N PRO A 96 19.20 20.42 -1.30
CA PRO A 96 20.08 19.26 -1.47
C PRO A 96 19.91 18.22 -0.36
N TYR A 97 19.90 18.66 0.90
CA TYR A 97 19.75 17.78 2.05
C TYR A 97 18.37 17.11 2.08
N LEU A 98 17.30 17.89 1.91
CA LEU A 98 15.93 17.37 1.95
C LEU A 98 15.68 16.35 0.84
N ARG A 99 16.21 16.61 -0.36
CA ARG A 99 16.13 15.69 -1.49
C ARG A 99 16.91 14.41 -1.22
N ASP A 100 18.15 14.52 -0.77
CA ASP A 100 19.01 13.37 -0.49
C ASP A 100 18.44 12.47 0.61
N VAL A 101 17.90 13.06 1.68
CA VAL A 101 17.21 12.34 2.76
C VAL A 101 15.98 11.57 2.28
N ALA A 102 15.23 12.14 1.35
CA ALA A 102 14.05 11.51 0.76
C ALA A 102 14.46 10.35 -0.16
N THR A 103 15.35 10.61 -1.13
CA THR A 103 15.74 9.62 -2.14
C THR A 103 16.55 8.46 -1.54
N SER A 104 17.48 8.73 -0.62
CA SER A 104 18.28 7.69 0.06
C SER A 104 17.44 6.72 0.89
N ARG A 105 16.25 7.14 1.34
CA ARG A 105 15.28 6.30 2.07
C ARG A 105 14.17 5.74 1.19
N GLY A 106 14.23 5.98 -0.11
CA GLY A 106 13.27 5.45 -1.09
C GLY A 106 11.92 6.17 -1.13
N TYR A 107 11.84 7.42 -0.68
CA TYR A 107 10.67 8.27 -0.88
C TYR A 107 10.74 8.97 -2.24
N GLU A 108 9.60 9.10 -2.92
CA GLU A 108 9.53 9.78 -4.23
C GLU A 108 9.60 11.30 -4.08
N SER A 109 9.04 11.83 -2.99
CA SER A 109 9.04 13.25 -2.70
C SER A 109 8.99 13.53 -1.19
N LEU A 110 9.43 14.74 -0.85
CA LEU A 110 9.36 15.33 0.48
C LEU A 110 8.71 16.70 0.38
N LEU A 111 7.70 16.93 1.22
CA LEU A 111 7.01 18.21 1.34
C LEU A 111 7.18 18.76 2.76
N LEU A 112 7.38 20.07 2.87
CA LEU A 112 7.22 20.80 4.13
C LEU A 112 5.96 21.64 4.03
N ILE A 113 5.02 21.41 4.94
CA ILE A 113 3.70 22.03 4.91
C ILE A 113 3.53 22.83 6.20
N HIS A 114 3.24 24.12 6.07
CA HIS A 114 2.94 25.01 7.18
C HIS A 114 1.68 24.58 7.93
N VAL A 115 1.55 24.96 9.21
CA VAL A 115 0.41 24.59 10.06
C VAL A 115 -0.95 25.06 9.49
N ASP A 116 -0.96 26.09 8.65
CA ASP A 116 -2.17 26.57 7.96
C ASP A 116 -2.52 25.79 6.68
N GLY A 117 -1.71 24.78 6.33
CA GLY A 117 -1.86 23.93 5.14
C GLY A 117 -1.13 24.43 3.90
N THR A 118 -0.36 25.51 3.98
CA THR A 118 0.44 26.01 2.84
C THR A 118 1.70 25.16 2.63
N VAL A 119 1.92 24.66 1.42
CA VAL A 119 3.13 23.93 1.04
C VAL A 119 4.27 24.95 0.93
N LEU A 120 5.26 24.87 1.82
CA LEU A 120 6.41 25.76 1.81
C LEU A 120 7.55 25.24 0.94
N TYR A 121 7.68 23.91 0.86
CA TYR A 121 8.70 23.25 0.06
C TYR A 121 8.16 21.97 -0.54
N SER A 122 8.62 21.67 -1.75
CA SER A 122 8.48 20.38 -2.41
C SER A 122 9.80 19.97 -3.06
N SER A 123 10.20 18.72 -2.87
CA SER A 123 11.41 18.19 -3.53
C SER A 123 11.18 17.81 -5.00
N THR A 124 9.94 17.86 -5.48
CA THR A 124 9.54 17.51 -6.85
C THR A 124 8.50 18.49 -7.40
N ASP A 125 8.24 18.45 -8.71
CA ASP A 125 7.26 19.33 -9.36
C ASP A 125 5.80 18.85 -9.25
N GLN A 126 5.53 17.78 -8.50
CA GLN A 126 4.17 17.22 -8.39
C GLN A 126 3.21 18.18 -7.66
N LEU A 127 3.73 18.90 -6.66
CA LEU A 127 3.00 19.91 -5.90
C LEU A 127 3.89 21.14 -5.72
N LYS A 128 3.41 22.31 -6.16
CA LYS A 128 4.19 23.54 -6.12
C LYS A 128 4.18 24.18 -4.73
N PRO A 129 5.29 24.82 -4.31
CA PRO A 129 5.26 25.74 -3.18
C PRO A 129 4.17 26.82 -3.33
N GLY A 130 3.57 27.23 -2.22
CA GLY A 130 2.41 28.12 -2.15
C GLY A 130 1.06 27.43 -2.33
N ALA A 131 1.00 26.17 -2.78
CA ALA A 131 -0.26 25.42 -2.84
C ALA A 131 -0.84 25.21 -1.44
N LYS A 132 -2.16 25.28 -1.29
CA LYS A 132 -2.82 25.15 0.01
C LYS A 132 -3.65 23.87 0.10
N LEU A 133 -3.40 23.05 1.12
CA LEU A 133 -4.14 21.81 1.34
C LEU A 133 -5.60 22.03 1.70
N THR A 134 -6.00 23.24 2.09
CA THR A 134 -7.41 23.61 2.31
C THR A 134 -8.12 24.11 1.06
N SER A 135 -7.44 24.16 -0.09
CA SER A 135 -8.05 24.57 -1.36
C SER A 135 -9.04 23.52 -1.88
N GLU A 136 -9.95 23.92 -2.77
CA GLU A 136 -10.96 23.02 -3.35
C GLU A 136 -10.33 21.80 -4.06
N SER A 137 -9.18 21.98 -4.72
CA SER A 137 -8.50 20.90 -5.46
C SER A 137 -7.74 19.92 -4.56
N LEU A 138 -7.37 20.31 -3.33
CA LEU A 138 -6.53 19.49 -2.45
C LEU A 138 -7.25 19.07 -1.16
N GLY A 139 -8.27 19.79 -0.72
CA GLY A 139 -8.93 19.61 0.59
C GLY A 139 -9.58 18.26 0.81
N THR A 140 -9.95 17.56 -0.27
CA THR A 140 -10.56 16.22 -0.21
C THR A 140 -9.55 15.09 -0.40
N THR A 141 -8.29 15.42 -0.68
CA THR A 141 -7.23 14.41 -0.93
C THR A 141 -6.83 13.69 0.35
N GLU A 142 -6.29 12.48 0.20
CA GLU A 142 -5.76 11.71 1.33
C GLU A 142 -4.56 12.38 2.00
N LEU A 143 -3.77 13.16 1.24
CA LEU A 143 -2.72 14.02 1.80
C LEU A 143 -3.29 15.06 2.77
N ALA A 144 -4.35 15.80 2.38
CA ALA A 144 -4.96 16.81 3.22
C ALA A 144 -5.59 16.22 4.49
N LYS A 145 -6.28 15.08 4.37
CA LYS A 145 -6.83 14.35 5.53
C LYS A 145 -5.74 13.85 6.47
N SER A 146 -4.63 13.35 5.94
CA SER A 146 -3.51 12.86 6.75
C SER A 146 -2.74 13.99 7.42
N PHE A 147 -2.53 15.10 6.71
CA PHE A 147 -2.02 16.36 7.27
C PHE A 147 -2.86 16.81 8.48
N ASP A 148 -4.18 16.81 8.33
CA ASP A 148 -5.10 17.23 9.39
C ASP A 148 -5.10 16.27 10.59
N ARG A 149 -5.09 14.96 10.34
CA ARG A 149 -5.02 13.94 11.40
C ARG A 149 -3.69 14.01 12.17
N SER A 150 -2.56 14.06 11.46
CA SER A 150 -1.22 14.05 12.09
C SER A 150 -0.98 15.26 12.99
N ARG A 151 -1.40 16.46 12.57
CA ARG A 151 -1.31 17.68 13.40
C ARG A 151 -2.30 17.69 14.58
N THR A 152 -3.44 16.99 14.47
CA THR A 152 -4.47 16.93 15.53
C THR A 152 -4.13 15.88 16.58
N LEU A 153 -3.69 14.70 16.13
CA LEU A 153 -3.29 13.58 16.98
C LEU A 153 -1.86 13.73 17.53
N LEU A 154 -1.10 14.71 17.03
CA LEU A 154 0.29 14.98 17.42
C LEU A 154 1.22 13.77 17.19
N GLN A 155 0.91 12.97 16.17
CA GLN A 155 1.67 11.78 15.81
C GLN A 155 1.76 11.62 14.29
N SER A 156 2.74 10.84 13.86
CA SER A 156 2.91 10.51 12.45
C SER A 156 1.82 9.55 12.00
N GLU A 157 1.26 9.82 10.82
CA GLU A 157 0.16 9.06 10.22
C GLU A 157 0.52 8.66 8.80
N MET A 158 -0.05 7.54 8.33
CA MET A 158 0.04 7.13 6.94
C MET A 158 -1.35 7.21 6.30
N CYS A 159 -1.43 7.80 5.12
CA CYS A 159 -2.68 7.83 4.35
C CYS A 159 -2.84 6.58 3.48
N GLN A 160 -4.07 6.28 3.09
CA GLN A 160 -4.32 5.23 2.10
C GLN A 160 -3.76 5.64 0.73
N PHE A 161 -3.45 4.65 -0.11
CA PHE A 161 -3.11 4.92 -1.50
C PHE A 161 -4.33 5.47 -2.24
N ALA A 162 -4.18 6.63 -2.84
CA ALA A 162 -5.21 7.24 -3.68
C ALA A 162 -4.57 7.98 -4.87
N PRO A 163 -5.29 8.15 -5.99
CA PRO A 163 -4.83 8.98 -7.09
C PRO A 163 -4.41 10.37 -6.60
N PHE A 164 -3.20 10.82 -6.97
CA PHE A 164 -2.69 12.12 -6.54
C PHE A 164 -1.91 12.85 -7.64
N GLY A 165 -2.11 14.16 -7.73
CA GLY A 165 -1.46 15.02 -8.73
C GLY A 165 -1.90 14.72 -10.16
N LYS A 166 -1.18 15.29 -11.14
CA LYS A 166 -1.55 15.22 -12.56
C LYS A 166 -1.41 13.83 -13.18
N SER A 167 -0.54 12.98 -12.62
CA SER A 167 -0.31 11.63 -13.13
C SER A 167 -1.46 10.68 -12.80
N GLY A 168 -2.29 11.01 -11.81
CA GLY A 168 -3.36 10.13 -11.31
C GLY A 168 -2.85 8.83 -10.69
N LYS A 169 -1.53 8.67 -10.52
CA LYS A 169 -0.94 7.45 -9.97
C LYS A 169 -1.35 7.31 -8.50
N PRO A 170 -1.74 6.10 -8.06
CA PRO A 170 -2.01 5.83 -6.66
C PRO A 170 -0.77 6.13 -5.81
N THR A 171 -0.94 7.03 -4.87
CA THR A 171 0.14 7.58 -4.05
C THR A 171 -0.30 7.57 -2.59
N ALA A 172 0.61 7.23 -1.69
CA ALA A 172 0.41 7.37 -0.26
C ALA A 172 1.47 8.30 0.34
N PHE A 173 1.16 8.88 1.49
CA PHE A 173 2.05 9.77 2.23
C PHE A 173 2.15 9.33 3.68
N VAL A 174 3.35 9.43 4.24
CA VAL A 174 3.53 9.54 5.70
C VAL A 174 3.58 11.01 6.06
N THR A 175 2.64 11.47 6.89
CA THR A 175 2.57 12.83 7.40
C THR A 175 2.98 12.87 8.86
N SER A 176 4.00 13.65 9.19
CA SER A 176 4.62 13.68 10.52
C SER A 176 4.68 15.12 11.03
N PRO A 177 4.06 15.44 12.19
CA PRO A 177 4.08 16.80 12.71
C PRO A 177 5.51 17.22 13.10
N ILE A 178 5.84 18.46 12.79
CA ILE A 178 7.11 19.11 13.13
C ILE A 178 6.85 20.01 14.32
N PHE A 179 7.59 19.79 15.41
CA PHE A 179 7.45 20.55 16.64
C PHE A 179 8.57 21.56 16.83
N GLN A 180 8.21 22.75 17.32
CA GLN A 180 9.16 23.73 17.85
C GLN A 180 8.59 24.28 19.16
N ARG A 181 9.35 24.14 20.26
CA ARG A 181 8.92 24.58 21.61
C ARG A 181 7.51 24.04 21.97
N GLU A 182 7.30 22.74 21.79
CA GLU A 182 6.03 22.02 22.07
C GLU A 182 4.82 22.42 21.20
N LYS A 183 5.02 23.28 20.20
CA LYS A 183 3.97 23.66 19.25
C LYS A 183 4.21 23.02 17.90
N VAL A 184 3.15 22.54 17.26
CA VAL A 184 3.19 22.13 15.85
C VAL A 184 3.39 23.37 15.00
N VAL A 185 4.56 23.46 14.34
CA VAL A 185 4.87 24.54 13.40
C VAL A 185 4.57 24.14 11.96
N GLY A 186 4.48 22.84 11.70
CA GLY A 186 4.30 22.29 10.37
C GLY A 186 4.09 20.78 10.36
N VAL A 187 4.03 20.24 9.15
CA VAL A 187 3.96 18.81 8.89
C VAL A 187 4.94 18.48 7.77
N LEU A 188 5.80 17.49 8.02
CA LEU A 188 6.59 16.81 7.02
C LEU A 188 5.70 15.77 6.32
N ALA A 189 5.62 15.80 4.99
CA ALA A 189 4.98 14.72 4.24
C ALA A 189 6.00 14.01 3.34
N LEU A 190 6.06 12.69 3.44
CA LEU A 190 6.95 11.83 2.66
C LEU A 190 6.12 10.93 1.76
N GLN A 191 6.33 11.04 0.46
CA GLN A 191 5.60 10.27 -0.54
C GLN A 191 6.19 8.88 -0.71
N LEU A 192 5.36 7.86 -0.57
CA LEU A 192 5.78 6.47 -0.76
C LEU A 192 5.61 6.05 -2.22
N PRO A 193 6.60 5.35 -2.80
CA PRO A 193 6.42 4.66 -4.07
C PRO A 193 5.51 3.43 -3.89
N ILE A 194 4.57 3.23 -4.81
CA ILE A 194 3.72 2.04 -4.79
C ILE A 194 4.48 0.76 -5.20
N ASP A 195 5.57 0.91 -5.96
CA ASP A 195 6.36 -0.19 -6.51
C ASP A 195 6.85 -1.16 -5.43
N ARG A 196 7.20 -0.64 -4.25
CA ARG A 196 7.74 -1.48 -3.18
C ARG A 196 6.67 -2.36 -2.53
N VAL A 197 5.43 -1.86 -2.45
CA VAL A 197 4.25 -2.63 -2.05
C VAL A 197 3.94 -3.69 -3.10
N TRP A 198 3.96 -3.34 -4.38
CA TRP A 198 3.73 -4.29 -5.45
C TRP A 198 4.79 -5.38 -5.52
N GLN A 199 6.06 -5.08 -5.27
CA GLN A 199 7.11 -6.09 -5.22
C GLN A 199 6.90 -7.12 -4.10
N ILE A 200 6.35 -6.72 -2.95
CA ILE A 200 5.98 -7.64 -1.87
C ILE A 200 4.81 -8.53 -2.29
N LEU A 201 3.80 -7.96 -2.94
CA LEU A 201 2.57 -8.66 -3.35
C LEU A 201 2.76 -9.58 -4.57
N THR A 202 3.61 -9.18 -5.51
CA THR A 202 3.85 -9.92 -6.76
C THR A 202 4.95 -10.98 -6.64
N ASP A 203 5.58 -11.12 -5.47
CA ASP A 203 6.53 -12.18 -5.20
C ASP A 203 5.84 -13.55 -5.16
N THR A 204 6.06 -14.32 -6.23
CA THR A 204 5.48 -15.65 -6.44
C THR A 204 6.19 -16.78 -5.70
N THR A 205 7.22 -16.48 -4.90
CA THR A 205 7.94 -17.47 -4.10
C THR A 205 6.98 -18.24 -3.19
N GLY A 206 6.97 -19.56 -3.33
CA GLY A 206 6.11 -20.46 -2.54
C GLY A 206 4.68 -20.62 -3.06
N LEU A 207 4.23 -19.83 -4.04
CA LEU A 207 2.86 -19.90 -4.60
C LEU A 207 2.70 -20.95 -5.72
N GLY A 208 3.80 -21.57 -6.15
CA GLY A 208 3.80 -22.54 -7.24
C GLY A 208 3.63 -21.89 -8.63
N ALA A 209 3.27 -22.72 -9.62
CA ALA A 209 3.23 -22.31 -11.02
C ALA A 209 2.07 -21.37 -11.36
N THR A 210 0.95 -21.47 -10.63
CA THR A 210 -0.30 -20.76 -10.95
C THR A 210 -0.79 -19.85 -9.82
N GLY A 211 -0.24 -19.94 -8.62
CA GLY A 211 -0.68 -19.11 -7.50
C GLY A 211 -0.29 -17.64 -7.68
N GLU A 212 -1.11 -16.77 -7.10
CA GLU A 212 -0.92 -15.33 -7.09
C GLU A 212 -1.52 -14.72 -5.81
N ILE A 213 -1.13 -13.49 -5.51
CA ILE A 213 -1.70 -12.70 -4.42
C ILE A 213 -2.37 -11.49 -5.04
N LEU A 214 -3.64 -11.28 -4.69
CA LEU A 214 -4.40 -10.11 -5.11
C LEU A 214 -4.81 -9.29 -3.90
N THR A 215 -4.77 -7.98 -4.04
CA THR A 215 -5.35 -7.01 -3.12
C THR A 215 -6.45 -6.25 -3.84
N ALA A 216 -7.52 -5.93 -3.11
CA ALA A 216 -8.65 -5.23 -3.68
C ALA A 216 -9.25 -4.26 -2.65
N GLU A 217 -9.64 -3.09 -3.13
CA GLU A 217 -10.36 -2.08 -2.40
C GLU A 217 -11.85 -2.19 -2.71
N ARG A 218 -12.70 -2.19 -1.68
CA ARG A 218 -14.16 -2.18 -1.87
C ARG A 218 -14.62 -0.76 -2.19
N ILE A 219 -15.34 -0.62 -3.30
CA ILE A 219 -16.01 0.62 -3.70
C ILE A 219 -17.47 0.28 -3.98
N ASP A 220 -18.34 0.64 -3.05
CA ASP A 220 -19.76 0.26 -3.04
C ASP A 220 -19.95 -1.25 -3.25
N ASN A 221 -20.52 -1.63 -4.39
CA ASN A 221 -20.79 -3.01 -4.78
C ASN A 221 -19.75 -3.56 -5.78
N THR A 222 -18.57 -2.94 -5.84
CA THR A 222 -17.45 -3.35 -6.68
C THR A 222 -16.18 -3.51 -5.85
N ALA A 223 -15.23 -4.27 -6.37
CA ALA A 223 -13.87 -4.37 -5.85
C ALA A 223 -12.90 -3.94 -6.94
N ARG A 224 -12.15 -2.88 -6.68
CA ARG A 224 -11.05 -2.42 -7.52
C ARG A 224 -9.79 -3.16 -7.12
N ILE A 225 -9.15 -3.84 -8.06
CA ILE A 225 -7.88 -4.52 -7.83
C ILE A 225 -6.78 -3.47 -7.65
N THR A 226 -5.94 -3.60 -6.63
CA THR A 226 -4.90 -2.61 -6.27
C THR A 226 -3.47 -3.12 -6.49
N THR A 227 -3.32 -4.32 -7.04
CA THR A 227 -2.03 -4.95 -7.34
C THR A 227 -1.96 -5.45 -8.78
N PRO A 228 -0.78 -5.43 -9.42
CA PRO A 228 -0.57 -6.15 -10.67
C PRO A 228 -0.84 -7.64 -10.47
N LEU A 229 -1.47 -8.27 -11.46
CA LEU A 229 -1.74 -9.71 -11.45
C LEU A 229 -0.72 -10.45 -12.31
N ARG A 230 -0.51 -11.73 -12.02
CA ARG A 230 0.51 -12.56 -12.68
C ARG A 230 0.33 -12.64 -14.20
N HIS A 231 -0.92 -12.60 -14.66
CA HIS A 231 -1.30 -12.70 -16.08
C HIS A 231 -1.87 -11.40 -16.64
N ARG A 232 -1.92 -10.34 -15.84
CA ARG A 232 -2.42 -9.02 -16.22
C ARG A 232 -1.69 -7.95 -15.41
N SER A 233 -0.54 -7.52 -15.91
CA SER A 233 0.35 -6.58 -15.20
C SER A 233 -0.25 -5.16 -15.08
N ASP A 234 -1.18 -4.80 -15.97
CA ASP A 234 -1.93 -3.53 -15.96
C ASP A 234 -3.13 -3.55 -15.00
N ALA A 235 -3.41 -4.65 -14.30
CA ALA A 235 -4.64 -4.79 -13.52
C ALA A 235 -4.79 -3.81 -12.34
N ALA A 236 -3.67 -3.33 -11.78
CA ALA A 236 -3.69 -2.46 -10.61
C ALA A 236 -4.40 -1.12 -10.93
N TYR A 237 -5.47 -0.84 -10.21
CA TYR A 237 -6.34 0.34 -10.34
C TYR A 237 -7.11 0.48 -11.66
N GLU A 238 -6.85 -0.39 -12.65
CA GLU A 238 -7.59 -0.47 -13.93
C GLU A 238 -8.69 -1.55 -13.92
N LEU A 239 -8.52 -2.62 -13.14
CA LEU A 239 -9.49 -3.73 -13.08
C LEU A 239 -10.46 -3.53 -11.91
N THR A 240 -11.75 -3.41 -12.24
CA THR A 240 -12.86 -3.38 -11.27
C THR A 240 -13.78 -4.57 -11.49
N ILE A 241 -14.10 -5.30 -10.41
CA ILE A 241 -14.92 -6.50 -10.44
C ILE A 241 -16.21 -6.24 -9.65
N PRO A 242 -17.42 -6.37 -10.24
CA PRO A 242 -18.66 -6.30 -9.49
C PRO A 242 -18.72 -7.41 -8.44
N LEU A 243 -19.14 -7.11 -7.21
CA LEU A 243 -19.14 -8.09 -6.13
C LEU A 243 -20.35 -9.03 -6.15
N THR A 244 -21.33 -8.74 -7.00
CA THR A 244 -22.53 -9.55 -7.23
C THR A 244 -22.30 -10.72 -8.17
N VAL A 245 -21.26 -10.70 -9.02
CA VAL A 245 -20.97 -11.85 -9.88
C VAL A 245 -20.42 -13.01 -9.06
N GLU A 246 -20.90 -14.21 -9.38
CA GLU A 246 -20.59 -15.45 -8.67
C GLU A 246 -19.08 -15.70 -8.54
N LYS A 247 -18.31 -15.31 -9.57
CA LYS A 247 -16.85 -15.48 -9.63
C LYS A 247 -16.04 -14.45 -8.83
N ALA A 248 -16.64 -13.38 -8.31
CA ALA A 248 -15.94 -12.32 -7.56
C ALA A 248 -15.56 -12.74 -6.13
N VAL A 249 -15.45 -14.03 -5.84
CA VAL A 249 -15.29 -14.49 -4.46
C VAL A 249 -13.94 -14.08 -3.89
N ALA A 250 -12.84 -14.23 -4.64
CA ALA A 250 -11.52 -13.74 -4.23
C ALA A 250 -11.54 -12.22 -3.95
N ALA A 251 -12.18 -11.43 -4.83
CA ALA A 251 -12.30 -9.99 -4.67
C ALA A 251 -13.18 -9.58 -3.47
N ARG A 252 -14.26 -10.33 -3.19
CA ARG A 252 -15.09 -10.15 -1.98
C ARG A 252 -14.30 -10.40 -0.71
N HIS A 253 -13.51 -11.47 -0.67
CA HIS A 253 -12.68 -11.79 0.49
C HIS A 253 -11.58 -10.75 0.69
N ALA A 254 -10.80 -10.45 -0.35
CA ALA A 254 -9.71 -9.48 -0.29
C ALA A 254 -10.18 -8.09 0.16
N SER A 255 -11.37 -7.67 -0.28
CA SER A 255 -11.94 -6.36 0.05
C SER A 255 -12.75 -6.32 1.35
N SER A 256 -12.93 -7.45 2.04
CA SER A 256 -13.70 -7.54 3.30
C SER A 256 -12.86 -7.33 4.56
N GLY A 257 -11.52 -7.34 4.45
CA GLY A 257 -10.61 -7.29 5.60
C GLY A 257 -10.56 -8.58 6.43
N ASN A 258 -11.32 -9.62 6.05
CA ASN A 258 -11.31 -10.89 6.75
C ASN A 258 -10.10 -11.74 6.38
N ARG A 259 -9.44 -12.28 7.40
CA ARG A 259 -8.45 -13.36 7.24
C ARG A 259 -9.20 -14.68 7.05
N GLY A 260 -8.93 -15.38 5.95
CA GLY A 260 -9.58 -16.64 5.64
C GLY A 260 -9.13 -17.23 4.32
N TYR A 261 -9.65 -18.40 4.01
CA TYR A 261 -9.41 -19.07 2.74
C TYR A 261 -10.74 -19.51 2.14
N ALA A 262 -10.81 -19.57 0.82
CA ALA A 262 -11.79 -20.39 0.15
C ALA A 262 -11.33 -20.73 -1.27
N VAL A 263 -11.88 -21.81 -1.81
CA VAL A 263 -11.58 -22.33 -3.14
C VAL A 263 -12.55 -21.68 -4.13
N PHE A 264 -12.01 -21.05 -5.18
CA PHE A 264 -12.82 -20.32 -6.15
C PHE A 264 -12.45 -20.70 -7.58
N PRO A 265 -13.42 -20.66 -8.51
CA PRO A 265 -13.12 -20.72 -9.93
C PRO A 265 -12.14 -19.60 -10.30
N ASP A 266 -11.16 -19.95 -11.13
CA ASP A 266 -10.17 -19.03 -11.64
C ASP A 266 -10.85 -17.84 -12.37
N TYR A 267 -10.49 -16.62 -11.98
CA TYR A 267 -11.05 -15.39 -12.56
C TYR A 267 -10.77 -15.27 -14.07
N ARG A 268 -9.78 -16.00 -14.59
CA ARG A 268 -9.43 -16.06 -16.01
C ARG A 268 -10.44 -16.82 -16.87
N GLN A 269 -11.27 -17.70 -16.30
CA GLN A 269 -12.21 -18.52 -17.08
C GLN A 269 -13.50 -17.76 -17.44
N GLY A 270 -13.42 -16.49 -17.85
CA GLY A 270 -14.60 -15.66 -18.08
C GLY A 270 -14.36 -14.35 -18.83
N GLY A 271 -13.48 -14.35 -19.83
CA GLY A 271 -13.50 -13.39 -20.93
C GLY A 271 -14.26 -13.98 -22.12
#